data_AF-S5UPS0-F1
#
_entry.id   AF-S5UPS0-F1
#
_cell.length_a   1.000
_cell.length_b   1.000
_cell.length_c   1.000
_cell.angle_alpha   90.00
_cell.angle_beta   90.00
_cell.angle_gamma   90.00
#
_symmetry.space_group_name_H-M   'P 1'
#
loop_
_entity.id
_entity.type
_entity.pdbx_description
1 polymer ?
#
loop_
_entity_poly.entity_id
_entity_poly.type
_entity_poly.pdbx_seq_one_letter_code
_entity_poly.pdbx_strand_id
1 'polypeptide(L)'
;MRCSSGRQAALAPLVIESSVVEAEGLCAEGALLLRMSGTLDPLGADAWSDELAGHLERADLAGLRPVLDMGHVQLGGAAVLRTLRETTRARTGRPDLIVVRARPGVREAVHLARLDGVRLFATLDEALGALAPTESPAEELPVWRSQIADPLRPTYEDLHREVRALRARVRTAPVIGMAQGMLMARYGLPDSGTAFRELRAVSQRCNVPLRVLVSAVVAARPPDGAEWFPGRRALPVPALRVLGRGDRDPRCRRPMIDAVLHAALAAGRAPGGWVRLADPAVNALVPESHHGCDDALLDHLLRGRASDTADGAARSSGRRVVVPDVAGDPRLGDDGRRALLAAGARALVTLPVVSAPGSCAGVITVHWPDAGHRPTAAQTRALDALAAETAAWLAWYHRSVVLDALEDLHATLTGAPR
;
A
#
# COMPACT_ATOMS: atom_id res chain seq x y z
N MET A 1 25.44 -43.42 -2.92
CA MET A 1 26.38 -42.62 -2.12
C MET A 1 27.17 -41.70 -3.03
N ARG A 2 26.83 -40.41 -3.04
CA ARG A 2 27.73 -39.30 -3.43
C ARG A 2 27.42 -38.16 -2.47
N CYS A 3 28.30 -37.94 -1.50
CA CYS A 3 28.25 -36.78 -0.62
C CYS A 3 28.62 -35.55 -1.44
N SER A 4 27.66 -34.65 -1.69
CA SER A 4 27.98 -33.28 -2.04
C SER A 4 28.31 -32.55 -0.74
N SER A 5 29.60 -32.33 -0.48
CA SER A 5 30.08 -31.41 0.55
C SER A 5 29.67 -29.99 0.15
N GLY A 6 28.48 -29.57 0.61
CA GLY A 6 28.12 -28.16 0.62
C GLY A 6 29.11 -27.42 1.50
N ARG A 7 29.91 -26.53 0.91
CA ARG A 7 30.57 -25.46 1.65
C ARG A 7 29.47 -24.69 2.38
N GLN A 8 29.32 -24.96 3.66
CA GLN A 8 28.51 -24.15 4.57
C GLN A 8 29.14 -22.76 4.51
N ALA A 9 28.42 -21.79 3.94
CA ALA A 9 28.85 -20.40 3.98
C ALA A 9 29.07 -20.04 5.45
N ALA A 10 30.30 -19.65 5.81
CA ALA A 10 30.59 -19.20 7.17
C ALA A 10 29.62 -18.07 7.50
N LEU A 11 28.75 -18.30 8.48
CA LEU A 11 27.81 -17.29 8.94
C LEU A 11 28.63 -16.13 9.51
N ALA A 12 28.33 -14.90 9.09
CA ALA A 12 29.00 -13.73 9.63
C ALA A 12 28.71 -13.63 11.13
N PRO A 13 29.75 -13.50 11.99
CA PRO A 13 29.56 -13.38 13.43
C PRO A 13 28.73 -12.13 13.73
N LEU A 14 27.92 -12.21 14.79
CA LEU A 14 27.12 -11.08 15.23
C LEU A 14 28.02 -10.01 15.83
N VAL A 15 27.81 -8.75 15.44
CA VAL A 15 28.54 -7.58 15.92
C VAL A 15 27.56 -6.56 16.48
N ILE A 16 27.89 -5.97 17.63
CA ILE A 16 27.14 -4.88 18.26
C ILE A 16 27.96 -3.58 18.15
N GLU A 17 27.43 -2.59 17.41
CA GLU A 17 27.96 -1.24 17.40
C GLU A 17 27.12 -0.35 18.30
N SER A 18 27.73 0.33 19.28
CA SER A 18 27.00 1.23 20.19
C SER A 18 27.25 2.70 19.86
N SER A 19 26.19 3.48 19.77
CA SER A 19 26.23 4.94 19.61
C SER A 19 25.19 5.59 20.51
N VAL A 20 25.54 6.71 21.15
CA VAL A 20 24.57 7.53 21.89
C VAL A 20 23.83 8.42 20.91
N VAL A 21 22.49 8.45 21.01
CA VAL A 21 21.61 9.27 20.19
C VAL A 21 20.91 10.26 21.11
N GLU A 22 21.16 11.54 20.89
CA GLU A 22 20.43 12.64 21.52
C GLU A 22 19.32 13.05 20.56
N ALA A 23 18.05 12.91 20.96
CA ALA A 23 16.92 13.36 20.16
C ALA A 23 16.34 14.64 20.77
N GLU A 24 16.16 15.68 19.94
CA GLU A 24 15.49 16.92 20.35
C GLU A 24 14.05 16.60 20.81
N GLY A 25 13.72 16.92 22.06
CA GLY A 25 12.40 16.70 22.66
C GLY A 25 12.31 15.53 23.66
N LEU A 26 13.39 14.76 23.87
CA LEU A 26 13.53 13.95 25.08
C LEU A 26 14.15 14.83 26.18
N CYS A 27 13.44 15.06 27.29
CA CYS A 27 14.02 15.75 28.45
C CYS A 27 15.33 15.09 28.85
N ALA A 28 16.50 15.74 28.66
CA ALA A 28 17.83 15.39 29.19
C ALA A 28 18.32 13.91 29.11
N GLU A 29 17.57 12.99 28.52
CA GLU A 29 17.77 11.54 28.59
C GLU A 29 18.07 11.01 27.18
N GLY A 30 19.36 10.82 26.87
CA GLY A 30 19.78 10.22 25.61
C GLY A 30 19.34 8.75 25.47
N ALA A 31 19.37 8.24 24.24
CA ALA A 31 19.19 6.81 23.95
C ALA A 31 20.53 6.16 23.61
N LEU A 32 20.76 4.94 24.07
CA LEU A 32 21.89 4.13 23.61
C LEU A 32 21.41 3.24 22.46
N LEU A 33 21.77 3.62 21.23
CA LEU A 33 21.49 2.82 20.04
C LEU A 33 22.55 1.72 19.91
N LEU A 34 22.10 0.47 19.92
CA LEU A 34 22.88 -0.73 19.69
C LEU A 34 22.50 -1.28 18.31
N ARG A 35 23.35 -1.03 17.32
CA ARG A 35 23.16 -1.54 15.96
C ARG A 35 23.73 -2.93 15.86
N MET A 36 22.87 -3.87 15.49
CA MET A 36 23.24 -5.26 15.39
C MET A 36 23.33 -5.70 13.93
N SER A 37 24.40 -6.41 13.59
CA SER A 37 24.55 -7.00 12.25
C SER A 37 25.19 -8.38 12.33
N GLY A 38 24.71 -9.32 11.52
CA GLY A 38 25.24 -10.69 11.47
C GLY A 38 24.19 -11.76 11.78
N THR A 39 24.66 -12.98 12.01
CA THR A 39 23.79 -14.12 12.34
C THR A 39 23.96 -14.50 13.79
N LEU A 40 22.84 -14.61 14.51
CA LEU A 40 22.82 -15.11 15.87
C LEU A 40 22.38 -16.58 15.84
N ASP A 41 23.31 -17.49 16.07
CA ASP A 41 23.07 -18.92 16.10
C ASP A 41 23.10 -19.47 17.54
N PRO A 42 22.75 -20.74 17.77
CA PRO A 42 22.77 -21.33 19.11
C PRO A 42 24.17 -21.43 19.74
N LEU A 43 25.25 -21.41 18.95
CA LEU A 43 26.63 -21.58 19.44
C LEU A 43 27.21 -20.26 19.95
N GLY A 44 26.82 -19.13 19.34
CA GLY A 44 27.23 -17.78 19.74
C GLY A 44 26.28 -17.09 20.71
N ALA A 45 25.18 -17.73 21.10
CA ALA A 45 24.12 -17.10 21.91
C ALA A 45 24.62 -16.66 23.30
N ASP A 46 25.42 -17.48 23.99
CA ASP A 46 25.87 -17.18 25.35
C ASP A 46 26.89 -16.02 25.36
N ALA A 47 27.90 -16.06 24.48
CA ALA A 47 28.87 -14.97 24.33
C ALA A 47 28.20 -13.64 23.95
N TRP A 48 27.19 -13.71 23.08
CA TRP A 48 26.38 -12.55 22.71
C TRP A 48 25.53 -12.02 23.88
N SER A 49 24.99 -12.91 24.72
CA SER A 49 24.24 -12.52 25.93
C SER A 49 25.09 -11.67 26.85
N ASP A 50 26.33 -12.10 27.08
CA ASP A 50 27.28 -11.43 27.96
C ASP A 50 27.68 -10.06 27.40
N GLU A 51 27.92 -9.98 26.08
CA GLU A 51 28.22 -8.71 25.41
C GLU A 51 27.03 -7.74 25.48
N LEU A 52 25.81 -8.21 25.17
CA LEU A 52 24.60 -7.41 25.27
C LEU A 52 24.35 -6.95 26.72
N ALA A 53 24.52 -7.83 27.70
CA ALA A 53 24.36 -7.49 29.11
C ALA A 53 25.30 -6.34 29.51
N GLY A 54 26.57 -6.37 29.09
CA GLY A 54 27.52 -5.28 29.35
C GLY A 54 27.18 -3.96 28.65
N HIS A 55 26.50 -3.99 27.50
CA HIS A 55 25.96 -2.78 26.86
C HIS A 55 24.73 -2.23 27.59
N LEU A 56 23.84 -3.10 28.05
CA LEU A 56 22.63 -2.71 28.78
C LEU A 56 22.95 -2.17 30.18
N GLU A 57 23.90 -2.78 30.90
CA GLU A 57 24.36 -2.28 32.20
C GLU A 57 24.97 -0.88 32.07
N ARG A 58 25.75 -0.63 31.02
CA ARG A 58 26.27 0.71 30.72
C ARG A 58 25.16 1.72 30.40
N ALA A 59 24.11 1.30 29.69
CA ALA A 59 22.96 2.15 29.43
C ALA A 59 22.23 2.51 30.73
N ASP A 60 22.02 1.52 31.60
CA ASP A 60 21.34 1.70 32.89
C ASP A 60 22.14 2.61 33.84
N LEU A 61 23.47 2.43 33.93
CA LEU A 61 24.36 3.30 34.71
C LEU A 61 24.39 4.74 34.19
N ALA A 62 24.27 4.93 32.87
CA ALA A 62 24.25 6.25 32.23
C ALA A 62 22.85 6.88 32.17
N GLY A 63 21.81 6.20 32.66
CA GLY A 63 20.42 6.66 32.57
C GLY A 63 19.87 6.70 31.14
N LEU A 64 20.53 6.03 30.19
CA LEU A 64 20.16 6.02 28.77
C LEU A 64 19.13 4.93 28.48
N ARG A 65 18.22 5.19 27.54
CA ARG A 65 17.27 4.17 27.07
C ARG A 65 17.94 3.27 26.01
N PRO A 66 18.05 1.94 26.22
CA PRO A 66 18.66 1.06 25.24
C PRO A 66 17.69 0.81 24.07
N VAL A 67 18.18 1.02 22.85
CA VAL A 67 17.46 0.77 21.59
C VAL A 67 18.27 -0.18 20.73
N LEU A 68 17.68 -1.30 20.36
CA LEU A 68 18.30 -2.36 19.59
C LEU A 68 17.83 -2.31 18.13
N ASP A 69 18.72 -1.94 17.20
CA ASP A 69 18.43 -1.98 15.76
C ASP A 69 18.76 -3.38 15.21
N MET A 70 17.71 -4.13 14.88
CA MET A 70 17.81 -5.51 14.39
C MET A 70 17.61 -5.63 12.86
N GLY A 71 17.73 -4.54 12.10
CA GLY A 71 17.53 -4.53 10.65
C GLY A 71 18.41 -5.50 9.87
N HIS A 72 19.59 -5.79 10.41
CA HIS A 72 20.63 -6.60 9.76
C HIS A 72 20.92 -7.92 10.50
N VAL A 73 20.01 -8.34 11.40
CA VAL A 73 20.15 -9.58 12.19
C VAL A 73 19.35 -10.73 11.58
N GLN A 74 19.95 -11.92 11.57
CA GLN A 74 19.28 -13.19 11.31
C GLN A 74 19.26 -14.04 12.58
N LEU A 75 18.09 -14.52 13.00
CA LEU A 75 17.93 -15.37 14.19
C LEU A 75 17.93 -16.86 13.81
N GLY A 76 18.75 -17.66 14.50
CA GLY A 76 18.83 -19.10 14.37
C GLY A 76 18.31 -19.85 15.60
N GLY A 77 17.06 -20.29 15.57
CA GLY A 77 16.52 -21.26 16.53
C GLY A 77 16.02 -20.70 17.88
N ALA A 78 15.41 -21.58 18.68
CA ALA A 78 14.75 -21.21 19.95
C ALA A 78 15.72 -20.87 21.09
N ALA A 79 16.96 -21.36 21.03
CA ALA A 79 17.99 -21.07 22.04
C ALA A 79 18.26 -19.56 22.15
N VAL A 80 18.29 -18.87 21.00
CA VAL A 80 18.56 -17.44 20.92
C VAL A 80 17.44 -16.59 21.55
N LEU A 81 16.18 -16.97 21.33
CA LEU A 81 15.04 -16.31 21.96
C LEU A 81 15.03 -16.50 23.47
N ARG A 82 15.44 -17.68 23.95
CA ARG A 82 15.58 -17.97 25.38
C ARG A 82 16.65 -17.06 25.98
N THR A 83 17.79 -16.91 25.31
CA THR A 83 18.85 -15.99 25.74
C THR A 83 18.37 -14.54 25.77
N LEU A 84 17.75 -14.02 24.70
CA LEU A 84 17.11 -12.69 24.68
C LEU A 84 16.14 -12.48 25.87
N ARG A 85 15.36 -13.51 26.22
CA ARG A 85 14.43 -13.48 27.36
C ARG A 85 15.15 -13.45 28.70
N GLU A 86 16.24 -14.20 28.84
CA GLU A 86 17.02 -14.26 30.07
C GLU A 86 17.77 -12.95 30.30
N THR A 87 18.40 -12.37 29.27
CA THR A 87 19.09 -11.07 29.34
C THR A 87 18.11 -9.94 29.70
N THR A 88 16.90 -9.96 29.13
CA THR A 88 15.86 -8.95 29.46
C THR A 88 15.30 -9.13 30.86
N ARG A 89 15.10 -10.37 31.34
CA ARG A 89 14.63 -10.65 32.71
C ARG A 89 15.67 -10.35 33.79
N ALA A 90 16.96 -10.52 33.50
CA ALA A 90 18.03 -10.26 34.45
C ALA A 90 18.32 -8.77 34.65
N ARG A 91 17.74 -7.90 33.83
CA ARG A 91 17.93 -6.45 33.89
C ARG A 91 17.26 -5.87 35.15
N THR A 92 18.05 -5.14 35.92
CA THR A 92 17.62 -4.46 37.16
C THR A 92 17.27 -2.98 36.94
N GLY A 93 17.59 -2.42 35.78
CA GLY A 93 17.25 -1.06 35.35
C GLY A 93 15.83 -0.90 34.81
N ARG A 94 15.61 0.09 33.92
CA ARG A 94 14.26 0.37 33.37
C ARG A 94 13.69 -0.88 32.66
N PRO A 95 12.38 -1.15 32.75
CA PRO A 95 11.80 -2.37 32.19
C PRO A 95 11.79 -2.39 30.66
N ASP A 96 11.87 -1.23 30.00
CA ASP A 96 11.69 -1.12 28.55
C ASP A 96 13.00 -1.35 27.80
N LEU A 97 13.10 -2.46 27.06
CA LEU A 97 14.07 -2.67 25.98
C LEU A 97 13.36 -2.45 24.64
N ILE A 98 13.91 -1.56 23.82
CA ILE A 98 13.29 -1.16 22.57
C ILE A 98 13.96 -1.89 21.42
N VAL A 99 13.17 -2.47 20.53
CA VAL A 99 13.67 -3.14 19.33
C VAL A 99 13.07 -2.46 18.10
N VAL A 100 13.94 -2.04 17.18
CA VAL A 100 13.56 -1.34 15.95
C VAL A 100 14.01 -2.11 14.71
N ARG A 101 13.29 -1.92 13.60
CA ARG A 101 13.63 -2.46 12.27
C ARG A 101 13.80 -3.99 12.20
N ALA A 102 13.27 -4.74 13.17
CA ALA A 102 13.35 -6.20 13.17
C ALA A 102 12.73 -6.83 11.91
N ARG A 103 13.44 -7.79 11.30
CA ARG A 103 12.94 -8.56 10.14
C ARG A 103 11.66 -9.33 10.51
N PRO A 104 10.77 -9.65 9.54
CA PRO A 104 9.49 -10.30 9.83
C PRO A 104 9.58 -11.55 10.70
N GLY A 105 10.51 -12.47 10.41
CA GLY A 105 10.70 -13.68 11.22
C GLY A 105 11.24 -13.40 12.63
N VAL A 106 12.04 -12.34 12.81
CA VAL A 106 12.53 -11.89 14.13
C VAL A 106 11.39 -11.28 14.93
N ARG A 107 10.58 -10.44 14.29
CA ARG A 107 9.41 -9.81 14.89
C ARG A 107 8.38 -10.84 15.33
N GLU A 108 8.10 -11.84 14.50
CA GLU A 108 7.20 -12.94 14.82
C GLU A 108 7.74 -13.79 15.99
N ALA A 109 9.04 -14.09 15.98
CA ALA A 109 9.71 -14.85 17.04
C ALA A 109 9.67 -14.11 18.40
N VAL A 110 9.95 -12.81 18.43
CA VAL A 110 9.86 -11.97 19.64
C VAL A 110 8.41 -11.86 20.12
N HIS A 111 7.46 -11.69 19.19
CA HIS A 111 6.03 -11.62 19.53
C HIS A 111 5.51 -12.93 20.15
N LEU A 112 5.88 -14.08 19.58
CA LEU A 112 5.51 -15.40 20.09
C LEU A 112 6.16 -15.71 21.44
N ALA A 113 7.38 -15.22 21.67
CA ALA A 113 8.10 -15.44 22.92
C ALA A 113 7.54 -14.65 24.12
N ARG A 114 6.64 -13.67 23.88
CA ARG A 114 6.03 -12.81 24.91
C ARG A 114 7.06 -12.27 25.91
N LEU A 115 8.07 -11.60 25.38
CA LEU A 115 9.13 -11.02 26.20
C LEU A 115 8.58 -9.80 26.96
N ASP A 116 8.36 -9.96 28.26
CA ASP A 116 7.95 -8.87 29.15
C ASP A 116 9.02 -7.77 29.15
N GLY A 117 8.60 -6.51 29.01
CA GLY A 117 9.51 -5.36 28.95
C GLY A 117 10.11 -5.08 27.56
N VAL A 118 9.81 -5.87 26.52
CA VAL A 118 10.31 -5.60 25.15
C VAL A 118 9.24 -4.87 24.32
N ARG A 119 9.59 -3.70 23.78
CA ARG A 119 8.73 -2.92 22.87
C ARG A 119 9.28 -2.94 21.45
N LEU A 120 8.44 -3.32 20.49
CA LEU A 120 8.79 -3.40 19.07
C LEU A 120 8.25 -2.19 18.32
N PHE A 121 9.11 -1.52 17.54
CA PHE A 121 8.71 -0.44 16.63
C PHE A 121 9.25 -0.69 15.23
N ALA A 122 8.59 -0.13 14.22
CA ALA A 122 9.05 -0.27 12.84
C ALA A 122 10.30 0.58 12.58
N THR A 123 10.39 1.77 13.20
CA THR A 123 11.49 2.72 13.01
C THR A 123 12.00 3.28 14.34
N LEU A 124 13.19 3.88 14.31
CA LEU A 124 13.77 4.59 15.45
C LEU A 124 12.93 5.81 15.84
N ASP A 125 12.45 6.60 14.86
CA ASP A 125 11.63 7.78 15.12
C ASP A 125 10.29 7.46 15.78
N GLU A 126 9.65 6.36 15.36
CA GLU A 126 8.41 5.88 15.98
C GLU A 126 8.64 5.45 17.44
N ALA A 127 9.78 4.77 17.69
CA ALA A 127 10.16 4.38 19.03
C ALA A 127 10.40 5.60 19.93
N LEU A 128 11.17 6.58 19.45
CA LEU A 128 11.48 7.79 20.22
C LEU A 128 10.23 8.64 20.46
N GLY A 129 9.37 8.80 19.46
CA GLY A 129 8.10 9.54 19.58
C GLY A 129 7.11 8.90 20.55
N ALA A 130 7.06 7.57 20.64
CA ALA A 130 6.19 6.85 21.57
C ALA A 130 6.71 6.81 23.03
N LEU A 131 7.89 7.37 23.29
CA LEU A 131 8.52 7.46 24.61
C LEU A 131 8.60 8.89 25.15
N ALA A 132 8.37 9.90 24.30
CA ALA A 132 8.21 11.26 24.76
C ALA A 132 7.00 11.33 25.72
N PRO A 133 7.12 11.97 26.89
CA PRO A 133 6.00 12.08 27.80
C PRO A 133 4.84 12.82 27.12
N THR A 134 3.61 12.35 27.33
CA THR A 134 2.41 13.08 26.99
C THR A 134 2.31 14.32 27.87
N GLU A 135 2.82 15.45 27.40
CA GLU A 135 2.51 16.76 27.99
C GLU A 135 1.51 17.53 27.11
N SER A 136 0.57 18.13 27.85
CA SER A 136 -0.54 19.01 27.47
C SER A 136 -0.05 20.32 26.79
N PRO A 137 -0.96 21.19 26.29
CA PRO A 137 -0.79 21.93 25.05
C PRO A 137 0.40 22.91 25.09
N ALA A 138 1.13 22.90 23.97
CA ALA A 138 2.30 23.71 23.66
C ALA A 138 2.17 25.16 24.12
N GLU A 139 3.00 25.56 25.08
CA GLU A 139 3.60 26.89 25.04
C GLU A 139 4.44 26.98 23.77
N GLU A 140 4.17 28.00 22.96
CA GLU A 140 4.88 28.29 21.72
C GLU A 140 6.38 28.48 21.99
N LEU A 141 7.16 27.43 21.74
CA LEU A 141 8.61 27.55 21.65
C LEU A 141 8.98 28.29 20.34
N PRO A 142 10.00 29.17 20.38
CA PRO A 142 10.36 29.99 19.24
C PRO A 142 10.89 29.10 18.10
N VAL A 143 10.35 29.32 16.90
CA VAL A 143 10.77 28.65 15.67
C VAL A 143 12.26 28.91 15.41
N TRP A 144 13.11 27.93 15.74
CA TRP A 144 14.49 27.93 15.27
C TRP A 144 14.49 27.67 13.77
N ARG A 145 14.40 28.75 12.98
CA ARG A 145 14.71 28.70 11.55
C ARG A 145 16.23 28.61 11.44
N SER A 146 16.75 27.42 11.15
CA SER A 146 18.08 27.32 10.54
C SER A 146 18.09 28.24 9.32
N GLN A 147 18.83 29.35 9.38
CA GLN A 147 18.90 30.36 8.32
C GLN A 147 19.69 29.89 7.09
N ILE A 148 19.97 28.60 6.98
CA ILE A 148 20.48 27.96 5.77
C ILE A 148 19.49 26.83 5.45
N ALA A 149 18.45 27.17 4.68
CA ALA A 149 17.72 26.15 3.95
C ALA A 149 18.71 25.55 2.95
N ASP A 150 19.25 24.36 3.26
CA ASP A 150 20.00 23.58 2.29
C ASP A 150 19.06 23.30 1.11
N PRO A 151 19.24 23.93 -0.06
CA PRO A 151 18.33 23.81 -1.19
C PRO A 151 18.26 22.38 -1.75
N LEU A 152 19.18 21.51 -1.33
CA LEU A 152 19.29 20.13 -1.79
C LEU A 152 18.67 19.12 -0.82
N ARG A 153 18.29 19.52 0.41
CA ARG A 153 17.65 18.61 1.37
C ARG A 153 16.16 18.49 1.06
N PRO A 154 15.65 17.30 0.70
CA PRO A 154 14.22 17.12 0.44
C PRO A 154 13.40 17.47 1.68
N THR A 155 12.29 18.18 1.49
CA THR A 155 11.34 18.41 2.59
C THR A 155 10.68 17.09 3.01
N TYR A 156 10.09 17.06 4.20
CA TYR A 156 9.30 15.91 4.66
C TYR A 156 8.15 15.58 3.68
N GLU A 157 7.52 16.60 3.11
CA GLU A 157 6.49 16.45 2.08
C GLU A 157 7.03 15.85 0.78
N ASP A 158 8.24 16.25 0.36
CA ASP A 158 8.91 15.68 -0.82
C ASP A 158 9.21 14.20 -0.63
N LEU A 159 9.69 13.82 0.56
CA LEU A 159 9.95 12.43 0.91
C LEU A 159 8.65 11.61 0.96
N HIS A 160 7.55 12.16 1.49
CA HIS A 160 6.25 11.50 1.49
C HIS A 160 5.74 11.29 0.07
N ARG A 161 5.87 12.30 -0.79
CA ARG A 161 5.51 12.23 -2.21
C ARG A 161 6.35 11.18 -2.94
N GLU A 162 7.65 11.10 -2.65
CA GLU A 162 8.55 10.11 -3.21
C GLU A 162 8.18 8.69 -2.75
N VAL A 163 7.95 8.47 -1.46
CA VAL A 163 7.49 7.19 -0.92
C VAL A 163 6.17 6.77 -1.57
N ARG A 164 5.23 7.70 -1.78
CA ARG A 164 3.99 7.44 -2.53
C ARG A 164 4.27 6.98 -3.96
N ALA A 165 5.12 7.70 -4.68
CA ALA A 165 5.49 7.35 -6.05
C ALA A 165 6.17 5.97 -6.12
N LEU A 166 7.07 5.66 -5.18
CA LEU A 166 7.73 4.36 -5.07
C LEU A 166 6.72 3.24 -4.78
N ARG A 167 5.78 3.45 -3.85
CA ARG A 167 4.71 2.48 -3.55
C ARG A 167 3.80 2.23 -4.75
N ALA A 168 3.46 3.27 -5.51
CA ALA A 168 2.71 3.12 -6.75
C ALA A 168 3.50 2.28 -7.78
N ARG A 169 4.81 2.54 -7.93
CA ARG A 169 5.70 1.77 -8.83
C ARG A 169 5.82 0.30 -8.42
N VAL A 170 5.98 0.00 -7.13
CA VAL A 170 6.08 -1.38 -6.60
C VAL A 170 4.83 -2.21 -6.92
N ARG A 171 3.66 -1.57 -7.10
CA ARG A 171 2.42 -2.27 -7.46
C ARG A 171 2.32 -2.60 -8.94
N THR A 172 2.71 -1.66 -9.78
CA THR A 172 2.58 -1.82 -11.23
C THR A 172 3.74 -2.62 -11.83
N ALA A 173 4.95 -2.52 -11.26
CA ALA A 173 6.14 -3.15 -11.81
C ALA A 173 6.05 -4.69 -11.94
N PRO A 174 5.52 -5.44 -10.96
CA PRO A 174 5.34 -6.89 -11.12
C PRO A 174 4.40 -7.27 -12.26
N VAL A 175 3.28 -6.54 -12.42
CA VAL A 175 2.31 -6.80 -13.49
C VAL A 175 2.89 -6.46 -14.86
N ILE A 176 3.67 -5.37 -14.95
CA ILE A 176 4.42 -5.02 -16.17
C ILE A 176 5.40 -6.15 -16.51
N GLY A 177 6.16 -6.65 -15.53
CA GLY A 177 7.08 -7.77 -15.71
C GLY A 177 6.39 -9.05 -16.19
N MET A 178 5.24 -9.40 -15.60
CA MET A 178 4.43 -10.54 -16.04
C MET A 178 3.96 -10.37 -17.48
N ALA A 179 3.45 -9.19 -17.84
CA ALA A 179 3.01 -8.91 -19.21
C ALA A 179 4.17 -8.99 -20.21
N GLN A 180 5.34 -8.42 -19.88
CA GLN A 180 6.54 -8.52 -20.72
C GLN A 180 6.92 -9.99 -20.96
N GLY A 181 7.00 -10.80 -19.89
CA GLY A 181 7.33 -12.22 -19.99
C GLY A 181 6.30 -13.02 -20.80
N MET A 182 5.01 -12.72 -20.65
CA MET A 182 3.94 -13.31 -21.46
C MET A 182 4.07 -12.96 -22.94
N LEU A 183 4.37 -11.70 -23.28
CA LEU A 183 4.56 -11.32 -24.69
C LEU A 183 5.82 -11.96 -25.29
N MET A 184 6.91 -12.02 -24.52
CA MET A 184 8.12 -12.71 -24.95
C MET A 184 7.84 -14.18 -25.24
N ALA A 185 7.12 -14.87 -24.36
CA ALA A 185 6.76 -16.27 -24.55
C ALA A 185 5.79 -16.49 -25.72
N ARG A 186 4.80 -15.61 -25.89
CA ARG A 186 3.75 -15.75 -26.93
C ARG A 186 4.26 -15.42 -28.34
N TYR A 187 5.14 -14.42 -28.47
CA TYR A 187 5.55 -13.86 -29.76
C TYR A 187 7.04 -14.02 -30.06
N GLY A 188 7.81 -14.69 -29.19
CA GLY A 188 9.23 -14.91 -29.40
C GLY A 188 10.07 -13.64 -29.33
N LEU A 189 9.68 -12.65 -28.52
CA LEU A 189 10.41 -11.39 -28.40
C LEU A 189 11.77 -11.60 -27.72
N PRO A 190 12.83 -10.92 -28.19
CA PRO A 190 14.20 -11.19 -27.75
C PRO A 190 14.47 -10.76 -26.29
N ASP A 191 13.79 -9.72 -25.81
CA ASP A 191 14.03 -9.14 -24.49
C ASP A 191 12.81 -8.38 -23.94
N SER A 192 12.86 -8.12 -22.62
CA SER A 192 11.78 -7.43 -21.91
C SER A 192 11.66 -5.94 -22.28
N GLY A 193 12.75 -5.28 -22.71
CA GLY A 193 12.75 -3.90 -23.16
C GLY A 193 11.99 -3.72 -24.48
N THR A 194 12.16 -4.66 -25.41
CA THR A 194 11.38 -4.74 -26.65
C THR A 194 9.89 -4.92 -26.32
N ALA A 195 9.55 -5.88 -25.46
CA ALA A 195 8.15 -6.10 -25.04
C ALA A 195 7.52 -4.85 -24.37
N PHE A 196 8.28 -4.15 -23.52
CA PHE A 196 7.80 -2.90 -22.89
C PHE A 196 7.57 -1.78 -23.89
N ARG A 197 8.44 -1.67 -24.91
CA ARG A 197 8.32 -0.65 -25.95
C ARG A 197 7.03 -0.82 -26.74
N GLU A 198 6.69 -2.06 -27.10
CA GLU A 198 5.44 -2.36 -27.82
C GLU A 198 4.20 -2.09 -26.96
N LEU A 199 4.22 -2.53 -25.69
CA LEU A 199 3.16 -2.20 -24.72
C LEU A 199 2.96 -0.68 -24.57
N ARG A 200 4.06 0.08 -24.47
CA ARG A 200 4.00 1.54 -24.35
C ARG A 200 3.48 2.18 -25.63
N ALA A 201 3.91 1.73 -26.80
CA ALA A 201 3.48 2.27 -28.08
C ALA A 201 1.97 2.08 -28.28
N VAL A 202 1.45 0.87 -28.06
CA VAL A 202 0.01 0.58 -28.14
C VAL A 202 -0.78 1.37 -27.10
N SER A 203 -0.29 1.43 -25.86
CA SER A 203 -0.91 2.23 -24.79
C SER A 203 -1.10 3.69 -25.20
N GLN A 204 -0.09 4.30 -25.83
CA GLN A 204 -0.15 5.68 -26.30
C GLN A 204 -1.10 5.86 -27.49
N ARG A 205 -1.02 4.97 -28.50
CA ARG A 205 -1.88 5.04 -29.70
C ARG A 205 -3.35 4.87 -29.37
N CYS A 206 -3.69 3.88 -28.55
CA CYS A 206 -5.06 3.55 -28.18
C CYS A 206 -5.58 4.43 -27.03
N ASN A 207 -4.74 5.32 -26.47
CA ASN A 207 -5.06 6.13 -25.30
C ASN A 207 -5.58 5.30 -24.11
N VAL A 208 -4.98 4.13 -23.88
CA VAL A 208 -5.29 3.23 -22.75
C VAL A 208 -4.13 3.33 -21.76
N PRO A 209 -4.37 3.61 -20.47
CA PRO A 209 -3.28 3.68 -19.49
C PRO A 209 -2.47 2.38 -19.47
N LEU A 210 -1.14 2.47 -19.47
CA LEU A 210 -0.25 1.31 -19.54
C LEU A 210 -0.61 0.24 -18.50
N ARG A 211 -0.93 0.64 -17.26
CA ARG A 211 -1.35 -0.29 -16.19
C ARG A 211 -2.59 -1.12 -16.57
N VAL A 212 -3.53 -0.54 -17.33
CA VAL A 212 -4.77 -1.19 -17.74
C VAL A 212 -4.47 -2.16 -18.88
N LEU A 213 -3.63 -1.76 -19.84
CA LEU A 213 -3.22 -2.61 -20.95
C LEU A 213 -2.43 -3.83 -20.45
N VAL A 214 -1.41 -3.64 -19.60
CA VAL A 214 -0.61 -4.77 -19.07
C VAL A 214 -1.47 -5.73 -18.24
N SER A 215 -2.41 -5.20 -17.45
CA SER A 215 -3.32 -6.04 -16.68
C SER A 215 -4.27 -6.82 -17.57
N ALA A 216 -4.70 -6.23 -18.69
CA ALA A 216 -5.50 -6.91 -19.70
C ALA A 216 -4.70 -8.02 -20.41
N VAL A 217 -3.42 -7.80 -20.73
CA VAL A 217 -2.54 -8.84 -21.30
C VAL A 217 -2.42 -10.05 -20.36
N VAL A 218 -2.23 -9.79 -19.06
CA VAL A 218 -2.09 -10.83 -18.03
C VAL A 218 -3.40 -11.60 -17.83
N ALA A 219 -4.54 -10.91 -17.84
CA ALA A 219 -5.85 -11.52 -17.62
C ALA A 219 -6.43 -12.22 -18.87
N ALA A 220 -6.05 -11.79 -20.07
CA ALA A 220 -6.58 -12.32 -21.31
C ALA A 220 -6.00 -13.71 -21.65
N ARG A 221 -6.86 -14.58 -22.18
CA ARG A 221 -6.43 -15.82 -22.83
C ARG A 221 -5.51 -15.47 -24.02
N PRO A 222 -4.50 -16.30 -24.31
CA PRO A 222 -3.67 -16.10 -25.49
C PRO A 222 -4.52 -16.17 -26.77
N PRO A 223 -4.13 -15.46 -27.83
CA PRO A 223 -4.75 -15.60 -29.15
C PRO A 223 -4.45 -17.00 -29.72
N ASP A 224 -5.43 -17.60 -30.41
CA ASP A 224 -5.31 -18.93 -31.04
C ASP A 224 -5.16 -18.84 -32.57
N GLY A 225 -4.98 -17.64 -33.14
CA GLY A 225 -4.94 -17.42 -34.58
C GLY A 225 -4.47 -16.02 -34.97
N ALA A 226 -4.91 -15.54 -36.14
CA ALA A 226 -4.54 -14.22 -36.69
C ALA A 226 -5.27 -13.04 -36.03
N GLU A 227 -6.42 -13.29 -35.40
CA GLU A 227 -7.14 -12.32 -34.58
C GLU A 227 -7.08 -12.77 -33.12
N TRP A 228 -6.96 -11.83 -32.19
CA TRP A 228 -7.02 -12.13 -30.76
C TRP A 228 -8.45 -12.52 -30.36
N PHE A 229 -9.46 -11.82 -30.86
CA PHE A 229 -10.85 -12.09 -30.50
C PHE A 229 -11.75 -12.37 -31.72
N PRO A 230 -11.65 -13.58 -32.31
CA PRO A 230 -12.43 -13.95 -33.49
C PRO A 230 -13.93 -13.75 -33.30
N GLY A 231 -14.57 -13.09 -34.27
CA GLY A 231 -16.02 -12.86 -34.26
C GLY A 231 -16.52 -11.84 -33.23
N ARG A 232 -15.63 -11.09 -32.56
CA ARG A 232 -16.01 -9.98 -31.68
C ARG A 232 -16.75 -8.90 -32.49
N ARG A 233 -17.94 -8.52 -32.03
CA ARG A 233 -18.73 -7.43 -32.63
C ARG A 233 -18.51 -6.13 -31.87
N ALA A 234 -18.45 -5.02 -32.61
CA ALA A 234 -18.46 -3.69 -32.02
C ALA A 234 -19.74 -3.49 -31.20
N LEU A 235 -19.60 -3.02 -29.97
CA LEU A 235 -20.71 -2.70 -29.09
C LEU A 235 -20.99 -1.19 -29.14
N PRO A 236 -22.26 -0.76 -29.27
CA PRO A 236 -22.59 0.65 -29.17
C PRO A 236 -22.26 1.16 -27.76
N VAL A 237 -21.90 2.44 -27.67
CA VAL A 237 -21.73 3.12 -26.38
C VAL A 237 -23.06 3.01 -25.60
N PRO A 238 -23.06 2.57 -24.34
CA PRO A 238 -24.27 2.50 -23.54
C PRO A 238 -24.91 3.89 -23.36
N ALA A 239 -26.19 3.94 -23.03
CA ALA A 239 -26.86 5.21 -22.75
C ALA A 239 -26.34 5.81 -21.43
N LEU A 240 -25.50 6.84 -21.52
CA LEU A 240 -24.89 7.51 -20.37
C LEU A 240 -25.65 8.78 -20.00
N ARG A 241 -26.71 8.66 -19.18
CA ARG A 241 -27.60 9.78 -18.83
C ARG A 241 -26.98 10.75 -17.82
N VAL A 242 -26.13 10.22 -16.93
CA VAL A 242 -25.44 11.00 -15.89
C VAL A 242 -24.04 11.36 -16.36
N LEU A 243 -23.29 10.39 -16.90
CA LEU A 243 -21.90 10.53 -17.31
C LEU A 243 -21.76 11.18 -18.69
N GLY A 244 -22.74 11.01 -19.58
CA GLY A 244 -22.77 11.64 -20.91
C GLY A 244 -23.19 13.11 -20.90
N ARG A 245 -23.33 13.73 -19.72
CA ARG A 245 -23.59 15.17 -19.60
C ARG A 245 -22.32 15.96 -19.91
N GLY A 246 -22.13 16.35 -21.17
CA GLY A 246 -20.99 17.11 -21.67
C GLY A 246 -20.36 16.45 -22.90
N ASP A 247 -19.51 17.19 -23.63
CA ASP A 247 -18.83 16.73 -24.86
C ASP A 247 -17.62 15.81 -24.56
N ARG A 248 -17.79 14.83 -23.68
CA ARG A 248 -16.71 13.92 -23.27
C ARG A 248 -16.68 12.70 -24.18
N ASP A 249 -15.51 12.37 -24.71
CA ASP A 249 -15.30 11.10 -25.40
C ASP A 249 -15.37 9.93 -24.39
N PRO A 250 -16.32 8.99 -24.52
CA PRO A 250 -16.44 7.84 -23.63
C PRO A 250 -15.23 6.90 -23.69
N ARG A 251 -14.38 7.00 -24.72
CA ARG A 251 -13.11 6.25 -24.85
C ARG A 251 -12.01 6.83 -23.96
N CYS A 252 -12.12 8.08 -23.53
CA CYS A 252 -11.15 8.70 -22.65
C CYS A 252 -11.41 8.31 -21.19
N ARG A 253 -10.69 7.31 -20.69
CA ARG A 253 -10.90 6.73 -19.35
C ARG A 253 -10.83 7.76 -18.23
N ARG A 254 -9.79 8.60 -18.18
CA ARG A 254 -9.55 9.50 -17.04
C ARG A 254 -10.67 10.56 -16.88
N PRO A 255 -11.05 11.31 -17.93
CA PRO A 255 -12.19 12.23 -17.86
C PRO A 255 -13.50 11.56 -17.44
N MET A 256 -13.75 10.32 -17.88
CA MET A 256 -14.94 9.57 -17.50
C MET A 256 -14.92 9.18 -16.01
N ILE A 257 -13.79 8.69 -15.48
CA ILE A 257 -13.67 8.40 -14.04
C ILE A 257 -13.81 9.66 -13.20
N ASP A 258 -13.21 10.76 -13.62
CA ASP A 258 -13.35 12.03 -12.91
C ASP A 258 -14.81 12.49 -12.94
N ALA A 259 -15.52 12.34 -14.06
CA ALA A 259 -16.95 12.62 -14.13
C ALA A 259 -17.79 11.72 -13.20
N VAL A 260 -17.45 10.44 -13.06
CA VAL A 260 -18.07 9.52 -12.09
C VAL A 260 -17.92 10.07 -10.67
N LEU A 261 -16.71 10.45 -10.28
CA LEU A 261 -16.45 10.98 -8.95
C LEU A 261 -17.25 12.27 -8.71
N HIS A 262 -17.16 13.25 -9.60
CA HIS A 262 -17.86 14.52 -9.43
C HIS A 262 -19.38 14.35 -9.40
N ALA A 263 -19.93 13.47 -10.24
CA ALA A 263 -21.35 13.14 -10.21
C ALA A 263 -21.76 12.48 -8.88
N ALA A 264 -20.91 11.62 -8.30
CA ALA A 264 -21.17 10.99 -7.01
C ALA A 264 -21.16 12.01 -5.87
N LEU A 265 -20.18 12.91 -5.86
CA LEU A 265 -20.10 14.00 -4.89
C LEU A 265 -21.33 14.90 -4.97
N ALA A 266 -21.74 15.29 -6.18
CA ALA A 266 -22.94 16.11 -6.40
C ALA A 266 -24.23 15.39 -5.98
N ALA A 267 -24.38 14.11 -6.33
CA ALA A 267 -25.54 13.29 -5.95
C ALA A 267 -25.62 13.08 -4.43
N GLY A 268 -24.49 12.85 -3.77
CA GLY A 268 -24.40 12.69 -2.32
C GLY A 268 -24.42 14.01 -1.55
N ARG A 269 -24.19 15.16 -2.20
CA ARG A 269 -23.80 16.42 -1.54
C ARG A 269 -22.64 16.20 -0.56
N ALA A 270 -21.66 15.43 -1.03
CA ALA A 270 -20.50 15.04 -0.23
C ALA A 270 -19.31 15.97 -0.51
N PRO A 271 -18.58 16.40 0.53
CA PRO A 271 -17.37 17.21 0.36
C PRO A 271 -16.17 16.42 -0.17
N GLY A 272 -16.19 15.08 -0.07
CA GLY A 272 -15.08 14.25 -0.52
C GLY A 272 -15.48 12.81 -0.83
N GLY A 273 -14.59 12.11 -1.51
CA GLY A 273 -14.81 10.76 -2.01
C GLY A 273 -13.69 10.25 -2.91
N TRP A 274 -13.80 8.98 -3.29
CA TRP A 274 -12.84 8.32 -4.17
C TRP A 274 -13.51 7.25 -5.03
N VAL A 275 -12.85 6.93 -6.14
CA VAL A 275 -13.18 5.82 -7.03
C VAL A 275 -12.01 4.85 -7.05
N ARG A 276 -12.31 3.57 -6.80
CA ARG A 276 -11.34 2.48 -6.93
C ARG A 276 -11.89 1.42 -7.86
N LEU A 277 -11.09 0.96 -8.81
CA LEU A 277 -11.52 -0.06 -9.77
C LEU A 277 -10.78 -1.37 -9.56
N ALA A 278 -11.44 -2.46 -9.92
CA ALA A 278 -10.85 -3.78 -9.89
C ALA A 278 -9.77 -3.91 -10.97
N ASP A 279 -8.58 -4.33 -10.55
CA ASP A 279 -7.54 -4.79 -11.46
C ASP A 279 -7.68 -6.31 -11.64
N PRO A 280 -7.90 -6.81 -12.87
CA PRO A 280 -8.11 -8.23 -13.11
C PRO A 280 -6.84 -9.07 -12.96
N ALA A 281 -5.64 -8.49 -13.10
CA ALA A 281 -4.38 -9.24 -13.01
C ALA A 281 -4.00 -9.56 -11.56
N VAL A 282 -4.30 -8.65 -10.62
CA VAL A 282 -3.98 -8.81 -9.19
C VAL A 282 -5.21 -9.00 -8.30
N ASN A 283 -6.40 -8.98 -8.88
CA ASN A 283 -7.70 -9.06 -8.20
C ASN A 283 -7.81 -8.09 -7.00
N ALA A 284 -7.28 -6.88 -7.15
CA ALA A 284 -7.26 -5.86 -6.10
C ALA A 284 -8.04 -4.60 -6.53
N LEU A 285 -8.39 -3.74 -5.58
CA LEU A 285 -8.98 -2.43 -5.85
C LEU A 285 -7.86 -1.38 -5.96
N VAL A 286 -7.76 -0.74 -7.11
CA VAL A 286 -6.76 0.28 -7.43
C VAL A 286 -7.41 1.67 -7.41
N PRO A 287 -6.85 2.65 -6.68
CA PRO A 287 -7.30 4.04 -6.74
C PRO A 287 -7.21 4.62 -8.15
N GLU A 288 -8.31 5.22 -8.61
CA GLU A 288 -8.44 5.76 -9.96
C GLU A 288 -8.76 7.26 -9.97
N SER A 289 -9.49 7.77 -8.98
CA SER A 289 -9.69 9.20 -8.75
C SER A 289 -10.10 9.47 -7.30
N HIS A 290 -9.87 10.68 -6.80
CA HIS A 290 -10.22 11.10 -5.44
C HIS A 290 -10.42 12.62 -5.38
N HIS A 291 -11.16 13.08 -4.37
CA HIS A 291 -11.39 14.49 -4.07
C HIS A 291 -11.62 14.63 -2.56
N GLY A 292 -11.08 15.68 -1.94
CA GLY A 292 -11.22 15.88 -0.49
C GLY A 292 -10.51 14.84 0.37
N CYS A 293 -9.55 14.09 -0.19
CA CYS A 293 -8.72 13.13 0.55
C CYS A 293 -7.35 13.76 0.86
N ASP A 294 -6.92 13.68 2.11
CA ASP A 294 -5.57 14.05 2.52
C ASP A 294 -4.54 12.96 2.15
N ASP A 295 -3.27 13.26 2.38
CA ASP A 295 -2.16 12.37 2.05
C ASP A 295 -2.19 11.06 2.86
N ALA A 296 -2.66 11.09 4.11
CA ALA A 296 -2.74 9.92 4.98
C ALA A 296 -3.79 8.92 4.49
N LEU A 297 -4.97 9.43 4.08
CA LEU A 297 -6.03 8.65 3.48
C LEU A 297 -5.61 8.11 2.12
N LEU A 298 -4.95 8.91 1.29
CA LEU A 298 -4.40 8.43 0.01
C LEU A 298 -3.38 7.32 0.20
N ASP A 299 -2.52 7.42 1.22
CA ASP A 299 -1.58 6.37 1.59
C ASP A 299 -2.27 5.09 2.08
N HIS A 300 -3.40 5.21 2.75
CA HIS A 300 -4.21 4.07 3.16
C HIS A 300 -4.90 3.39 1.96
N LEU A 301 -5.56 4.18 1.09
CA LEU A 301 -6.18 3.70 -0.16
C LEU A 301 -5.15 3.10 -1.12
N LEU A 302 -3.96 3.70 -1.09
CA LEU A 302 -2.63 3.15 -1.27
C LEU A 302 -2.60 1.71 -0.76
N ARG A 303 -2.10 1.51 0.46
CA ARG A 303 -1.68 0.23 1.04
C ARG A 303 -2.69 -0.93 1.00
N GLY A 304 -3.99 -0.69 1.11
CA GLY A 304 -4.97 -1.74 1.45
C GLY A 304 -5.15 -2.90 0.46
N ARG A 305 -5.04 -4.14 0.98
CA ARG A 305 -5.82 -5.29 0.46
C ARG A 305 -7.28 -5.07 0.85
N ALA A 306 -8.22 -5.42 -0.02
CA ALA A 306 -9.61 -5.00 0.10
C ALA A 306 -10.29 -5.43 1.44
N SER A 307 -9.84 -6.49 2.11
CA SER A 307 -10.59 -7.17 3.18
C SER A 307 -10.93 -6.34 4.43
N ASP A 308 -10.17 -5.28 4.75
CA ASP A 308 -10.28 -4.61 6.06
C ASP A 308 -10.89 -3.20 5.95
N THR A 309 -11.68 -2.99 4.89
CA THR A 309 -12.24 -1.68 4.53
C THR A 309 -13.69 -1.80 4.08
N ALA A 310 -14.48 -0.72 4.21
CA ALA A 310 -15.83 -0.64 3.65
C ALA A 310 -15.87 -0.96 2.14
N ASP A 311 -14.80 -0.60 1.42
CA ASP A 311 -14.57 -0.92 0.00
C ASP A 311 -14.57 -2.44 -0.26
N GLY A 312 -13.89 -3.23 0.58
CA GLY A 312 -13.89 -4.69 0.45
C GLY A 312 -15.23 -5.31 0.73
N ALA A 313 -15.90 -4.86 1.79
CA ALA A 313 -17.23 -5.33 2.14
C ALA A 313 -18.26 -5.04 1.03
N ALA A 314 -18.19 -3.84 0.42
CA ALA A 314 -19.04 -3.50 -0.72
C ALA A 314 -18.70 -4.36 -1.94
N ARG A 315 -17.41 -4.57 -2.22
CA ARG A 315 -16.96 -5.41 -3.33
C ARG A 315 -17.40 -6.87 -3.20
N SER A 316 -17.24 -7.46 -2.01
CA SER A 316 -17.55 -8.88 -1.77
C SER A 316 -19.04 -9.15 -1.73
N SER A 317 -19.82 -8.25 -1.11
CA SER A 317 -21.27 -8.40 -1.01
C SER A 317 -22.01 -7.99 -2.29
N GLY A 318 -21.39 -7.17 -3.15
CA GLY A 318 -22.07 -6.53 -4.27
C GLY A 318 -23.18 -5.57 -3.82
N ARG A 319 -23.19 -5.17 -2.54
CA ARG A 319 -24.19 -4.27 -1.95
C ARG A 319 -23.56 -3.00 -1.40
N ARG A 320 -24.34 -1.92 -1.39
CA ARG A 320 -23.97 -0.66 -0.76
C ARG A 320 -23.64 -0.89 0.72
N VAL A 321 -22.52 -0.32 1.16
CA VAL A 321 -22.11 -0.28 2.57
C VAL A 321 -22.27 1.15 3.07
N VAL A 322 -22.92 1.30 4.21
CA VAL A 322 -23.11 2.59 4.89
C VAL A 322 -22.42 2.50 6.24
N VAL A 323 -21.47 3.40 6.46
CA VAL A 323 -20.76 3.58 7.73
C VAL A 323 -21.25 4.90 8.33
N PRO A 324 -22.20 4.86 9.29
CA PRO A 324 -22.76 6.08 9.87
C PRO A 324 -21.76 6.77 10.80
N ASP A 325 -20.87 6.04 11.46
CA ASP A 325 -19.82 6.62 12.28
C ASP A 325 -18.52 5.82 12.13
N VAL A 326 -17.52 6.44 11.50
CA VAL A 326 -16.19 5.86 11.28
C VAL A 326 -15.52 5.47 12.60
N ALA A 327 -15.72 6.24 13.68
CA ALA A 327 -15.01 6.01 14.94
C ALA A 327 -15.40 4.67 15.61
N GLY A 328 -16.64 4.22 15.41
CA GLY A 328 -17.20 3.04 16.07
C GLY A 328 -17.53 1.87 15.14
N ASP A 329 -17.40 2.01 13.81
CA ASP A 329 -17.84 0.96 12.89
C ASP A 329 -16.90 -0.26 12.90
N PRO A 330 -17.40 -1.47 13.24
CA PRO A 330 -16.56 -2.66 13.39
C PRO A 330 -16.02 -3.19 12.05
N ARG A 331 -16.53 -2.69 10.91
CA ARG A 331 -16.02 -3.07 9.57
C ARG A 331 -14.73 -2.35 9.19
N LEU A 332 -14.31 -1.36 9.98
CA LEU A 332 -13.10 -0.61 9.74
C LEU A 332 -11.99 -1.10 10.67
N GLY A 333 -10.92 -1.64 10.07
CA GLY A 333 -9.67 -1.89 10.79
C GLY A 333 -9.03 -0.59 11.27
N ASP A 334 -8.16 -0.70 12.28
CA ASP A 334 -7.59 0.47 12.98
C ASP A 334 -6.87 1.45 12.05
N ASP A 335 -6.12 0.94 11.07
CA ASP A 335 -5.42 1.76 10.08
C ASP A 335 -6.38 2.57 9.21
N GLY A 336 -7.46 1.94 8.73
CA GLY A 336 -8.47 2.61 7.91
C GLY A 336 -9.27 3.62 8.70
N ARG A 337 -9.62 3.27 9.95
CA ARG A 337 -10.28 4.19 10.88
C ARG A 337 -9.44 5.43 11.14
N ARG A 338 -8.16 5.27 11.50
CA ARG A 338 -7.25 6.40 11.72
C ARG A 338 -7.12 7.29 10.49
N ALA A 339 -6.92 6.70 9.32
CA ALA A 339 -6.75 7.45 8.07
C ALA A 339 -8.02 8.25 7.70
N LEU A 340 -9.20 7.65 7.86
CA LEU A 340 -10.48 8.33 7.62
C LEU A 340 -10.71 9.47 8.61
N LEU A 341 -10.47 9.25 9.90
CA LEU A 341 -10.65 10.27 10.93
C LEU A 341 -9.66 11.44 10.77
N ALA A 342 -8.40 11.16 10.40
CA ALA A 342 -7.40 12.18 10.11
C ALA A 342 -7.82 13.07 8.92
N ALA A 343 -8.40 12.48 7.88
CA ALA A 343 -8.97 13.19 6.74
C ALA A 343 -10.32 13.88 7.05
N GLY A 344 -10.77 13.86 8.31
CA GLY A 344 -12.04 14.45 8.74
C GLY A 344 -13.28 13.67 8.26
N ALA A 345 -13.15 12.44 7.76
CA ALA A 345 -14.28 11.62 7.38
C ALA A 345 -14.90 10.93 8.62
N ARG A 346 -16.15 11.28 8.95
CA ARG A 346 -16.90 10.71 10.08
C ARG A 346 -18.05 9.82 9.68
N ALA A 347 -18.55 9.95 8.46
CA ALA A 347 -19.49 9.01 7.85
C ALA A 347 -19.11 8.76 6.40
N LEU A 348 -19.40 7.56 5.88
CA LEU A 348 -19.17 7.26 4.47
C LEU A 348 -20.20 6.28 3.91
N VAL A 349 -20.36 6.35 2.59
CA VAL A 349 -21.15 5.40 1.81
C VAL A 349 -20.30 4.91 0.66
N THR A 350 -20.19 3.59 0.57
CA THR A 350 -19.48 2.88 -0.49
C THR A 350 -20.48 2.14 -1.36
N LEU A 351 -20.44 2.41 -2.66
CA LEU A 351 -21.31 1.86 -3.69
C LEU A 351 -20.51 0.91 -4.56
N PRO A 352 -20.90 -0.38 -4.66
CA PRO A 352 -20.24 -1.29 -5.58
C PRO A 352 -20.70 -1.01 -7.02
N VAL A 353 -19.74 -1.05 -7.93
CA VAL A 353 -19.97 -0.92 -9.38
C VAL A 353 -20.15 -2.33 -9.94
N VAL A 354 -21.37 -2.85 -9.82
CA VAL A 354 -21.70 -4.23 -10.18
C VAL A 354 -22.18 -4.29 -11.62
N SER A 355 -21.50 -5.09 -12.44
CA SER A 355 -21.93 -5.35 -13.81
C SER A 355 -23.13 -6.32 -13.85
N ALA A 356 -23.88 -6.35 -14.96
CA ALA A 356 -25.03 -7.25 -15.11
C ALA A 356 -24.72 -8.75 -14.83
N PRO A 357 -23.52 -9.29 -15.16
CA PRO A 357 -23.09 -10.62 -14.72
C PRO A 357 -22.88 -10.82 -13.21
N GLY A 358 -23.10 -9.79 -12.38
CA GLY A 358 -22.90 -9.84 -10.92
C GLY A 358 -21.47 -9.58 -10.45
N SER A 359 -20.51 -9.39 -11.36
CA SER A 359 -19.12 -9.08 -10.97
C SER A 359 -18.96 -7.61 -10.61
N CYS A 360 -18.31 -7.35 -9.48
CA CYS A 360 -17.98 -6.00 -9.01
C CYS A 360 -16.71 -5.47 -9.69
N ALA A 361 -16.86 -4.50 -10.58
CA ALA A 361 -15.78 -3.88 -11.35
C ALA A 361 -15.05 -2.77 -10.56
N GLY A 362 -15.55 -2.39 -9.38
CA GLY A 362 -14.98 -1.33 -8.57
C GLY A 362 -15.93 -0.83 -7.50
N VAL A 363 -15.54 0.24 -6.81
CA VAL A 363 -16.35 0.92 -5.81
C VAL A 363 -16.25 2.43 -5.98
N ILE A 364 -17.33 3.12 -5.64
CA ILE A 364 -17.42 4.57 -5.54
C ILE A 364 -17.74 4.88 -4.08
N THR A 365 -16.87 5.63 -3.41
CA THR A 365 -17.07 6.01 -2.02
C THR A 365 -17.20 7.52 -1.90
N VAL A 366 -18.17 7.96 -1.10
CA VAL A 366 -18.37 9.36 -0.72
C VAL A 366 -18.40 9.45 0.80
N HIS A 367 -17.86 10.53 1.37
CA HIS A 367 -17.75 10.70 2.81
C HIS A 367 -18.14 12.11 3.27
N TRP A 368 -18.49 12.22 4.55
CA TRP A 368 -18.94 13.45 5.21
C TRP A 368 -18.21 13.65 6.54
N PRO A 369 -18.06 14.92 6.98
CA PRO A 369 -17.42 15.26 8.23
C PRO A 369 -18.30 15.06 9.47
N ASP A 370 -19.60 14.88 9.28
CA ASP A 370 -20.54 14.67 10.38
C ASP A 370 -20.86 13.18 10.55
N ALA A 371 -20.72 12.69 11.78
CA ALA A 371 -21.20 11.35 12.14
C ALA A 371 -22.74 11.30 12.05
N GLY A 372 -23.28 10.13 11.73
CA GLY A 372 -24.70 9.89 11.53
C GLY A 372 -25.24 10.31 10.16
N HIS A 373 -24.42 10.92 9.29
CA HIS A 373 -24.87 11.33 7.96
C HIS A 373 -25.37 10.12 7.16
N ARG A 374 -26.58 10.25 6.58
CA ARG A 374 -27.18 9.25 5.71
C ARG A 374 -27.78 9.93 4.47
N PRO A 375 -27.42 9.50 3.26
CA PRO A 375 -28.08 9.99 2.05
C PRO A 375 -29.59 9.75 2.12
N THR A 376 -30.37 10.74 1.70
CA THR A 376 -31.82 10.61 1.53
C THR A 376 -32.15 9.52 0.51
N ALA A 377 -33.40 9.06 0.47
CA ALA A 377 -33.85 8.08 -0.52
C ALA A 377 -33.66 8.57 -1.98
N ALA A 378 -33.78 9.88 -2.23
CA ALA A 378 -33.53 10.45 -3.55
C ALA A 378 -32.03 10.42 -3.91
N GLN A 379 -31.16 10.84 -3.00
CA GLN A 379 -29.70 10.80 -3.19
C GLN A 379 -29.22 9.36 -3.37
N THR A 380 -29.74 8.43 -2.57
CA THR A 380 -29.47 7.00 -2.67
C THR A 380 -29.81 6.45 -4.05
N ARG A 381 -31.01 6.75 -4.58
CA ARG A 381 -31.40 6.33 -5.93
C ARG A 381 -30.50 6.93 -7.01
N ALA A 382 -30.09 8.20 -6.87
CA ALA A 382 -29.19 8.85 -7.82
C ALA A 382 -27.80 8.21 -7.82
N LEU A 383 -27.26 7.89 -6.63
CA LEU A 383 -26.01 7.20 -6.44
C LEU A 383 -26.05 5.77 -7.02
N ASP A 384 -27.13 5.02 -6.79
CA ASP A 384 -27.30 3.68 -7.33
C ASP A 384 -27.40 3.69 -8.88
N ALA A 385 -28.13 4.66 -9.44
CA ALA A 385 -28.21 4.85 -10.89
C ALA A 385 -26.84 5.19 -11.50
N LEU A 386 -26.05 6.05 -10.84
CA LEU A 386 -24.69 6.38 -11.25
C LEU A 386 -23.76 5.15 -11.21
N ALA A 387 -23.85 4.31 -10.17
CA ALA A 387 -23.06 3.08 -10.06
C ALA A 387 -23.40 2.09 -11.18
N ALA A 388 -24.69 1.91 -11.49
CA ALA A 388 -25.15 1.07 -12.60
C ALA A 388 -24.68 1.59 -13.97
N GLU A 389 -24.77 2.89 -14.20
CA GLU A 389 -24.30 3.52 -15.43
C GLU A 389 -22.77 3.41 -15.58
N THR A 390 -22.03 3.58 -14.48
CA THR A 390 -20.58 3.37 -14.42
C THR A 390 -20.21 1.92 -14.77
N ALA A 391 -20.98 0.95 -14.27
CA ALA A 391 -20.77 -0.46 -14.57
C ALA A 391 -20.98 -0.77 -16.06
N ALA A 392 -22.04 -0.21 -16.66
CA ALA A 392 -22.30 -0.34 -18.09
C ALA A 392 -21.18 0.28 -18.94
N TRP A 393 -20.72 1.49 -18.58
CA TRP A 393 -19.61 2.14 -19.26
C TRP A 393 -18.31 1.34 -19.13
N LEU A 394 -17.95 0.86 -17.93
CA LEU A 394 -16.73 0.05 -17.73
C LEU A 394 -16.77 -1.26 -18.52
N ALA A 395 -17.93 -1.92 -18.57
CA ALA A 395 -18.10 -3.14 -19.34
C ALA A 395 -17.91 -2.88 -20.85
N TRP A 396 -18.47 -1.79 -21.37
CA TRP A 396 -18.28 -1.36 -22.76
C TRP A 396 -16.82 -0.95 -23.03
N TYR A 397 -16.20 -0.16 -22.14
CA TYR A 397 -14.82 0.30 -22.25
C TYR A 397 -13.86 -0.89 -22.32
N HIS A 398 -14.07 -1.89 -21.47
CA HIS A 398 -13.28 -3.11 -21.52
C HIS A 398 -13.47 -3.84 -22.85
N ARG A 399 -14.72 -4.17 -23.22
CA ARG A 399 -15.03 -5.00 -24.42
C ARG A 399 -14.76 -4.32 -25.76
N SER A 400 -14.67 -3.00 -25.78
CA SER A 400 -14.40 -2.22 -26.98
C SER A 400 -12.98 -1.69 -26.91
N VAL A 401 -12.73 -0.64 -26.13
CA VAL A 401 -11.43 0.08 -26.13
C VAL A 401 -10.25 -0.78 -25.69
N VAL A 402 -10.39 -1.58 -24.63
CA VAL A 402 -9.27 -2.40 -24.14
C VAL A 402 -9.03 -3.61 -25.02
N LEU A 403 -10.08 -4.29 -25.49
CA LEU A 403 -9.91 -5.43 -26.40
C LEU A 403 -9.42 -4.99 -27.79
N ASP A 404 -9.80 -3.80 -28.27
CA ASP A 404 -9.23 -3.19 -29.48
C ASP A 404 -7.73 -2.92 -29.31
N ALA A 405 -7.30 -2.45 -28.14
CA ALA A 405 -5.88 -2.25 -27.85
C ALA A 405 -5.09 -3.58 -27.78
N LEU A 406 -5.71 -4.66 -27.29
CA LEU A 406 -5.11 -6.00 -27.34
C LEU A 406 -5.01 -6.51 -28.78
N GLU A 407 -6.03 -6.27 -29.60
CA GLU A 407 -6.03 -6.61 -31.03
C GLU A 407 -4.90 -5.86 -31.77
N ASP A 408 -4.77 -4.55 -31.55
CA ASP A 408 -3.71 -3.72 -32.15
C ASP A 408 -2.30 -4.16 -31.67
N LEU A 409 -2.18 -4.61 -30.42
CA LEU A 409 -0.95 -5.24 -29.92
C LEU A 409 -0.65 -6.57 -30.65
N HIS A 410 -1.66 -7.42 -30.86
CA HIS A 410 -1.47 -8.67 -31.60
C HIS A 410 -1.01 -8.42 -33.04
N ALA A 411 -1.70 -7.55 -33.76
CA ALA A 411 -1.40 -7.21 -35.13
C ALA A 411 0.01 -6.61 -35.27
N THR A 412 0.39 -5.73 -34.34
CA THR A 412 1.74 -5.14 -34.31
C THR A 412 2.82 -6.21 -34.13
N LEU A 413 2.60 -7.19 -33.25
CA LEU A 413 3.59 -8.22 -32.92
C LEU A 413 3.67 -9.36 -33.95
N THR A 414 2.60 -9.59 -34.71
CA THR A 414 2.54 -10.63 -35.77
C THR A 414 2.79 -10.10 -37.17
N GLY A 415 2.79 -8.77 -37.35
CA GLY A 415 2.87 -8.13 -38.67
C GLY A 415 1.60 -8.30 -39.51
N ALA A 416 0.47 -8.66 -38.90
CA ALA A 416 -0.81 -8.80 -39.60
C ALA A 416 -1.31 -7.43 -40.08
N PRO A 417 -1.88 -7.34 -41.31
CA PRO A 417 -2.52 -6.11 -41.78
C PRO A 417 -3.73 -5.77 -40.89
N ARG A 418 -3.89 -4.47 -40.64
CA ARG A 418 -4.91 -3.91 -39.74
C ARG A 418 -6.33 -4.00 -40.29
#